data_AF-A0A9D6X6E0-F1
#
_entry.id   AF-A0A9D6X6E0-F1
#
_cell.length_a   1.000
_cell.length_b   1.000
_cell.length_c   1.000
_cell.angle_alpha   90.00
_cell.angle_beta   90.00
_cell.angle_gamma   90.00
#
_symmetry.space_group_name_H-M   'P 1'
#
loop_
_entity.id
_entity.type
_entity.pdbx_description
1 polymer ?
#
loop_
_entity_poly.entity_id
_entity_poly.type
_entity_poly.pdbx_seq_one_letter_code
_entity_poly.pdbx_strand_id
1 'polypeptide(L)'
;MGVKTSSQERERIIVPGPAGFHPPSAAQLGVMLPDPGQGLFYGLLEKNEEKVMEEVARKMLTSPNATIFPGPMVLWNWNDHAVDKAKAVLEIAAQIPEVLIIPMPDYRPKYPKIDPEEVINPNHPNLTIWGNKIEACIFIGVHCHYANLTLKMIRAGTNCCTAAFCAEQGHEDAMLTVRDCDAAKLRHIAQVFKRVREEMKIELPASGENVRFTGTQAKVHDGKTHTNPLTFMPDGGTAGAAAFGHTAEHMKSEA
;
A
#
# COMPACT_ATOMS: atom_id res chain seq x y z
N MET A 1 -14.90 32.24 30.49
CA MET A 1 -13.93 32.63 29.44
C MET A 1 -13.60 31.39 28.63
N GLY A 2 -13.92 31.41 27.34
CA GLY A 2 -14.01 30.23 26.49
C GLY A 2 -12.68 29.50 26.28
N VAL A 3 -12.77 28.17 26.32
CA VAL A 3 -11.75 27.24 25.83
C VAL A 3 -11.59 27.49 24.34
N LYS A 4 -10.42 27.95 23.91
CA LYS A 4 -10.05 27.98 22.49
C LYS A 4 -9.72 26.55 22.07
N THR A 5 -10.67 25.88 21.45
CA THR A 5 -10.45 24.65 20.69
C THR A 5 -9.62 25.01 19.46
N SER A 6 -8.32 24.76 19.48
CA SER A 6 -7.45 24.93 18.32
C SER A 6 -7.31 23.63 17.54
N SER A 7 -8.22 23.42 16.58
CA SER A 7 -7.92 22.75 15.31
C SER A 7 -9.15 22.92 14.42
N GLN A 8 -9.04 23.75 13.39
CA GLN A 8 -9.97 23.65 12.27
C GLN A 8 -9.72 22.27 11.65
N GLU A 9 -10.57 21.28 11.95
CA GLU A 9 -10.65 20.09 11.11
C GLU A 9 -11.04 20.57 9.73
N ARG A 10 -10.07 20.59 8.81
CA ARG A 10 -10.36 20.86 7.41
C ARG A 10 -11.31 19.78 6.94
N GLU A 11 -12.41 20.19 6.31
CA GLU A 11 -13.40 19.26 5.78
C GLU A 11 -12.73 18.35 4.75
N ARG A 12 -12.74 17.05 5.04
CA ARG A 12 -12.11 16.01 4.22
C ARG A 12 -12.97 15.75 2.99
N ILE A 13 -12.34 15.58 1.83
CA ILE A 13 -13.05 15.33 0.55
C ILE A 13 -13.20 13.82 0.31
N ILE A 14 -12.12 13.07 0.55
CA ILE A 14 -12.08 11.62 0.36
C ILE A 14 -11.92 10.96 1.73
N VAL A 15 -12.97 10.31 2.20
CA VAL A 15 -13.02 9.63 3.51
C VAL A 15 -13.22 8.13 3.34
N PRO A 16 -12.84 7.30 4.34
CA PRO A 16 -13.21 5.89 4.38
C PRO A 16 -14.71 5.68 4.14
N GLY A 17 -15.02 4.74 3.24
CA GLY A 17 -16.34 4.55 2.64
C GLY A 17 -17.31 3.67 3.46
N PRO A 18 -18.29 3.01 2.78
CA PRO A 18 -18.39 2.90 1.33
C PRO A 18 -19.01 4.18 0.75
N ALA A 19 -18.44 4.70 -0.34
CA ALA A 19 -18.97 5.89 -1.01
C ALA A 19 -20.20 5.58 -1.90
N GLY A 20 -20.58 4.30 -2.01
CA GLY A 20 -21.73 3.83 -2.80
C GLY A 20 -21.31 3.13 -4.10
N PHE A 21 -22.28 2.62 -4.85
CA PHE A 21 -22.05 1.81 -6.07
C PHE A 21 -21.41 2.60 -7.22
N HIS A 22 -21.68 3.91 -7.31
CA HIS A 22 -21.15 4.78 -8.36
C HIS A 22 -20.72 6.14 -7.78
N PRO A 23 -19.67 6.17 -6.94
CA PRO A 23 -19.21 7.43 -6.39
C PRO A 23 -18.55 8.26 -7.51
N PRO A 24 -18.66 9.59 -7.46
CA PRO A 24 -17.87 10.44 -8.34
C PRO A 24 -16.38 10.09 -8.16
N SER A 25 -15.61 10.24 -9.24
CA SER A 25 -14.14 10.16 -9.13
C SER A 25 -13.63 11.25 -8.18
N ALA A 26 -12.48 11.01 -7.53
CA ALA A 26 -11.91 12.04 -6.66
C ALA A 26 -11.61 13.33 -7.44
N ALA A 27 -11.15 13.21 -8.69
CA ALA A 27 -10.96 14.34 -9.59
C ALA A 27 -12.25 15.17 -9.82
N GLN A 28 -13.41 14.52 -9.98
CA GLN A 28 -14.71 15.23 -10.10
C GLN A 28 -15.11 15.96 -8.82
N LEU A 29 -14.57 15.56 -7.67
CA LEU A 29 -14.75 16.24 -6.38
C LEU A 29 -13.72 17.38 -6.18
N GLY A 30 -12.89 17.68 -7.19
CA GLY A 30 -11.87 18.73 -7.12
C GLY A 30 -10.56 18.29 -6.47
N VAL A 31 -10.35 16.99 -6.24
CA VAL A 31 -9.09 16.46 -5.73
C VAL A 31 -8.03 16.56 -6.83
N MET A 32 -6.89 17.16 -6.48
CA MET A 32 -5.72 17.28 -7.36
C MET A 32 -4.59 16.39 -6.85
N LEU A 33 -3.72 15.96 -7.76
CA LEU A 33 -2.50 15.26 -7.39
C LEU A 33 -1.50 16.22 -6.73
N PRO A 34 -0.71 15.75 -5.75
CA PRO A 34 0.27 16.58 -5.07
C PRO A 34 1.46 16.94 -5.95
N ASP A 35 2.03 18.13 -5.76
CA ASP A 35 3.33 18.52 -6.30
C ASP A 35 4.49 17.90 -5.47
N PRO A 36 5.72 17.82 -5.98
CA PRO A 36 6.86 17.33 -5.21
C PRO A 36 7.02 18.04 -3.84
N GLY A 37 7.19 17.25 -2.78
CA GLY A 37 7.24 17.72 -1.39
C GLY A 37 5.88 17.86 -0.70
N GLN A 38 4.78 17.79 -1.47
CA GLN A 38 3.42 17.71 -0.95
C GLN A 38 2.95 16.26 -0.89
N GLY A 39 1.91 16.02 -0.10
CA GLY A 39 1.16 14.77 -0.13
C GLY A 39 -0.35 15.02 -0.18
N LEU A 40 -1.12 13.97 -0.39
CA LEU A 40 -2.58 14.03 -0.33
C LEU A 40 -3.06 13.54 1.04
N PHE A 41 -3.90 14.35 1.68
CA PHE A 41 -4.46 14.10 3.01
C PHE A 41 -5.99 14.17 2.94
N TYR A 42 -6.64 13.01 2.78
CA TYR A 42 -8.09 12.84 2.59
C TYR A 42 -8.67 13.76 1.50
N GLY A 43 -7.99 13.80 0.35
CA GLY A 43 -8.34 14.64 -0.79
C GLY A 43 -7.88 16.10 -0.71
N LEU A 44 -7.22 16.51 0.37
CA LEU A 44 -6.62 17.84 0.52
C LEU A 44 -5.11 17.79 0.25
N LEU A 45 -4.58 18.79 -0.46
CA LEU A 45 -3.14 18.95 -0.60
C LEU A 45 -2.53 19.39 0.75
N GLU A 46 -1.63 18.56 1.27
CA GLU A 46 -0.81 18.88 2.45
C GLU A 46 0.59 19.25 1.99
N LYS A 47 1.06 20.43 2.44
CA LYS A 47 2.33 21.01 2.00
C LYS A 47 3.55 20.26 2.52
N ASN A 48 3.40 19.52 3.60
CA ASN A 48 4.44 18.67 4.15
C ASN A 48 4.04 17.20 4.06
N GLU A 49 4.61 16.47 3.10
CA GLU A 49 4.35 15.04 2.92
C GLU A 49 4.63 14.20 4.19
N GLU A 50 5.51 14.64 5.09
CA GLU A 50 5.79 13.92 6.35
C GLU A 50 4.54 13.80 7.24
N LYS A 51 3.65 14.80 7.24
CA LYS A 51 2.37 14.71 7.97
C LYS A 51 1.45 13.64 7.39
N VAL A 52 1.52 13.43 6.08
CA VAL A 52 0.79 12.34 5.42
C VAL A 52 1.41 11.01 5.84
N MET A 53 2.74 10.90 5.85
CA MET A 53 3.45 9.69 6.33
C MET A 53 3.07 9.34 7.78
N GLU A 54 3.01 10.34 8.67
CA GLU A 54 2.59 10.18 10.06
C GLU A 54 1.14 9.69 10.19
N GLU A 55 0.22 10.25 9.41
CA GLU A 55 -1.19 9.81 9.42
C GLU A 55 -1.33 8.39 8.87
N VAL A 56 -0.58 8.03 7.81
CA VAL A 56 -0.55 6.65 7.32
C VAL A 56 -0.03 5.72 8.42
N ALA A 57 1.06 6.09 9.11
CA ALA A 57 1.59 5.32 10.23
C ALA A 57 0.54 5.14 11.33
N ARG A 58 -0.13 6.21 11.77
CA ARG A 58 -1.19 6.14 12.79
C ARG A 58 -2.32 5.22 12.38
N LYS A 59 -2.77 5.29 11.11
CA LYS A 59 -3.81 4.38 10.60
C LYS A 59 -3.37 2.94 10.60
N MET A 60 -2.19 2.65 10.08
CA MET A 60 -1.69 1.27 10.02
C MET A 60 -1.41 0.67 11.39
N LEU A 61 -0.97 1.50 12.36
CA LEU A 61 -0.68 1.06 13.73
C LEU A 61 -1.95 0.83 14.58
N THR A 62 -3.09 1.40 14.20
CA THR A 62 -4.33 1.35 15.00
C THR A 62 -5.47 0.60 14.35
N SER A 63 -5.42 0.41 13.02
CA SER A 63 -6.48 -0.29 12.29
C SER A 63 -6.32 -1.81 12.36
N PRO A 64 -7.42 -2.54 12.63
CA PRO A 64 -7.47 -3.98 12.51
C PRO A 64 -7.04 -4.48 11.13
N ASN A 65 -6.30 -5.59 11.12
CA ASN A 65 -5.85 -6.28 9.91
C ASN A 65 -5.18 -5.35 8.90
N ALA A 66 -4.38 -4.38 9.39
CA ALA A 66 -3.59 -3.50 8.56
C ALA A 66 -2.77 -4.32 7.55
N THR A 67 -2.83 -3.95 6.27
CA THR A 67 -2.26 -4.76 5.18
C THR A 67 -1.39 -3.94 4.24
N ILE A 68 -0.23 -4.45 3.88
CA ILE A 68 0.62 -3.92 2.82
C ILE A 68 0.38 -4.74 1.55
N PHE A 69 0.07 -4.05 0.47
CA PHE A 69 -0.10 -4.61 -0.88
C PHE A 69 1.11 -4.22 -1.75
N PRO A 70 2.21 -4.99 -1.70
CA PRO A 70 3.33 -4.79 -2.61
C PRO A 70 2.96 -5.22 -4.04
N GLY A 71 3.28 -4.38 -5.02
CA GLY A 71 3.05 -4.65 -6.45
C GLY A 71 4.28 -5.17 -7.21
N PRO A 72 4.15 -5.41 -8.52
CA PRO A 72 5.19 -5.99 -9.38
C PRO A 72 6.51 -5.22 -9.36
N MET A 73 6.48 -3.91 -9.15
CA MET A 73 7.71 -3.09 -9.12
C MET A 73 8.60 -3.36 -7.90
N VAL A 74 8.09 -4.07 -6.88
CA VAL A 74 8.84 -4.48 -5.68
C VAL A 74 8.88 -6.00 -5.48
N LEU A 75 7.98 -6.76 -6.10
CA LEU A 75 7.89 -8.22 -5.90
C LEU A 75 8.92 -9.00 -6.71
N TRP A 76 9.27 -8.51 -7.90
CA TRP A 76 10.14 -9.23 -8.82
C TRP A 76 11.59 -8.78 -8.65
N ASN A 77 12.49 -9.71 -8.33
CA ASN A 77 13.93 -9.46 -8.29
C ASN A 77 14.50 -9.41 -9.72
N TRP A 78 14.20 -8.32 -10.45
CA TRP A 78 14.65 -8.12 -11.84
C TRP A 78 15.79 -7.11 -11.97
N ASN A 79 15.99 -6.28 -10.94
CA ASN A 79 17.14 -5.39 -10.81
C ASN A 79 17.41 -5.05 -9.33
N ASP A 80 18.56 -4.43 -9.06
CA ASP A 80 18.96 -4.02 -7.72
C ASP A 80 18.01 -2.97 -7.12
N HIS A 81 17.38 -2.13 -7.95
CA HIS A 81 16.43 -1.11 -7.49
C HIS A 81 15.15 -1.72 -6.91
N ALA A 82 14.63 -2.78 -7.52
CA ALA A 82 13.47 -3.52 -7.07
C ALA A 82 13.80 -4.27 -5.78
N VAL A 83 14.99 -4.87 -5.69
CA VAL A 83 15.50 -5.47 -4.44
C VAL A 83 15.58 -4.42 -3.34
N ASP A 84 16.16 -3.25 -3.61
CA ASP A 84 16.32 -2.19 -2.63
C ASP A 84 14.99 -1.65 -2.11
N LYS A 85 14.01 -1.47 -3.01
CA LYS A 85 12.64 -1.11 -2.64
C LYS A 85 11.95 -2.21 -1.84
N ALA A 86 12.11 -3.48 -2.20
CA ALA A 86 11.53 -4.60 -1.46
C ALA A 86 12.05 -4.63 -0.02
N LYS A 87 13.36 -4.41 0.18
CA LYS A 87 13.96 -4.26 1.51
C LYS A 87 13.32 -3.12 2.29
N ALA A 88 13.19 -1.95 1.67
CA ALA A 88 12.56 -0.80 2.32
C ALA A 88 11.07 -1.06 2.69
N VAL A 89 10.33 -1.82 1.89
CA VAL A 89 8.96 -2.25 2.24
C VAL A 89 8.95 -3.18 3.46
N LEU A 90 9.90 -4.12 3.55
CA LEU A 90 10.04 -4.99 4.72
C LEU A 90 10.45 -4.21 5.97
N GLU A 91 11.25 -3.14 5.84
CA GLU A 91 11.59 -2.22 6.93
C GLU A 91 10.34 -1.49 7.45
N ILE A 92 9.44 -1.04 6.58
CA ILE A 92 8.13 -0.47 6.98
C ILE A 92 7.30 -1.53 7.71
N ALA A 93 7.19 -2.73 7.14
CA ALA A 93 6.43 -3.84 7.73
C ALA A 93 6.95 -4.19 9.14
N ALA A 94 8.26 -4.15 9.37
CA ALA A 94 8.87 -4.39 10.67
C ALA A 94 8.45 -3.39 11.77
N GLN A 95 7.80 -2.28 11.40
CA GLN A 95 7.30 -1.28 12.36
C GLN A 95 5.81 -1.41 12.67
N ILE A 96 5.09 -2.39 12.12
CA ILE A 96 3.63 -2.49 12.28
C ILE A 96 3.26 -3.84 12.92
N PRO A 97 2.62 -3.88 14.10
CA PRO A 97 2.23 -5.14 14.72
C PRO A 97 1.13 -5.83 13.91
N GLU A 98 1.15 -7.16 13.87
CA GLU A 98 0.12 -8.01 13.24
C GLU A 98 -0.18 -7.70 11.76
N VAL A 99 0.75 -7.05 11.06
CA VAL A 99 0.53 -6.58 9.69
C VAL A 99 0.50 -7.74 8.72
N LEU A 100 -0.43 -7.71 7.78
CA LEU A 100 -0.45 -8.64 6.66
C LEU A 100 0.36 -8.10 5.49
N ILE A 101 1.05 -8.98 4.78
CA ILE A 101 1.62 -8.67 3.46
C ILE A 101 0.93 -9.59 2.45
N ILE A 102 0.10 -8.98 1.59
CA ILE A 102 -0.62 -9.70 0.52
C ILE A 102 -0.07 -9.19 -0.80
N PRO A 103 0.74 -9.97 -1.52
CA PRO A 103 1.31 -9.51 -2.77
C PRO A 103 0.23 -9.28 -3.83
N MET A 104 0.46 -8.28 -4.67
CA MET A 104 -0.21 -8.10 -5.94
C MET A 104 0.76 -8.51 -7.07
N PRO A 105 0.99 -9.82 -7.28
CA PRO A 105 2.12 -10.33 -8.06
C PRO A 105 2.05 -9.97 -9.55
N ASP A 106 0.84 -9.98 -10.10
CA ASP A 106 0.63 -9.73 -11.51
C ASP A 106 -0.74 -9.10 -11.70
N TYR A 107 -0.77 -8.01 -12.44
CA TYR A 107 -2.00 -7.33 -12.83
C TYR A 107 -2.41 -7.65 -14.26
N ARG A 108 -1.52 -8.30 -15.03
CA ARG A 108 -1.91 -8.86 -16.32
C ARG A 108 -3.13 -9.73 -16.05
N PRO A 109 -4.08 -9.76 -16.99
CA PRO A 109 -5.07 -10.81 -16.99
C PRO A 109 -4.41 -12.13 -16.64
N LYS A 110 -4.98 -12.91 -15.71
CA LYS A 110 -4.45 -14.23 -15.38
C LYS A 110 -4.61 -15.13 -16.61
N TYR A 111 -3.67 -14.97 -17.53
CA TYR A 111 -3.57 -15.56 -18.85
C TYR A 111 -3.23 -17.05 -18.70
N PRO A 112 -3.64 -17.89 -19.67
CA PRO A 112 -3.70 -17.56 -21.10
C PRO A 112 -5.08 -17.19 -21.68
N LYS A 113 -6.10 -16.79 -20.90
CA LYS A 113 -7.49 -16.76 -21.40
C LYS A 113 -8.25 -15.43 -21.30
N ILE A 114 -7.65 -14.27 -21.60
CA ILE A 114 -8.48 -13.09 -21.89
C ILE A 114 -8.42 -12.79 -23.36
N ASP A 115 -9.56 -12.97 -24.01
CA ASP A 115 -9.83 -12.45 -25.33
C ASP A 115 -10.46 -11.05 -25.14
N PRO A 116 -9.73 -9.97 -25.44
CA PRO A 116 -10.24 -8.60 -25.30
C PRO A 116 -11.46 -8.32 -26.19
N GLU A 117 -11.72 -9.14 -27.23
CA GLU A 117 -12.93 -9.05 -28.05
C GLU A 117 -14.16 -9.64 -27.33
N GLU A 118 -13.96 -10.57 -26.39
CA GLU A 118 -15.04 -11.33 -25.75
C GLU A 118 -15.30 -10.93 -24.28
N VAL A 119 -14.29 -10.44 -23.54
CA VAL A 119 -14.47 -10.16 -22.11
C VAL A 119 -13.57 -9.06 -21.55
N ILE A 120 -14.16 -8.18 -20.74
CA ILE A 120 -13.47 -7.25 -19.85
C ILE A 120 -13.38 -7.86 -18.44
N ASN A 121 -12.17 -7.94 -17.85
CA ASN A 121 -11.97 -8.49 -16.51
C ASN A 121 -11.49 -7.40 -15.53
N PRO A 122 -12.38 -6.81 -14.73
CA PRO A 122 -11.97 -6.02 -13.59
C PRO A 122 -11.55 -6.96 -12.44
N ASN A 123 -10.34 -6.79 -11.92
CA ASN A 123 -9.98 -7.38 -10.62
C ASN A 123 -10.97 -6.90 -9.54
N HIS A 124 -11.33 -7.76 -8.57
CA HIS A 124 -12.25 -7.44 -7.47
C HIS A 124 -11.52 -7.22 -6.14
N PRO A 125 -10.84 -6.07 -5.93
CA PRO A 125 -10.05 -5.82 -4.73
C PRO A 125 -10.90 -5.74 -3.45
N ASN A 126 -12.16 -5.34 -3.56
CA ASN A 126 -13.13 -5.31 -2.47
C ASN A 126 -13.33 -6.68 -1.81
N LEU A 127 -13.24 -7.78 -2.58
CA LEU A 127 -13.34 -9.14 -2.01
C LEU A 127 -12.17 -9.45 -1.09
N THR A 128 -10.95 -9.04 -1.45
CA THR A 128 -9.77 -9.20 -0.59
C THR A 128 -9.91 -8.38 0.69
N ILE A 129 -10.39 -7.14 0.59
CA ILE A 129 -10.65 -6.28 1.74
C ILE A 129 -11.70 -6.90 2.68
N TRP A 130 -12.86 -7.32 2.15
CA TRP A 130 -13.93 -7.92 2.96
C TRP A 130 -13.53 -9.28 3.55
N GLY A 131 -12.94 -10.16 2.74
CA GLY A 131 -12.55 -11.50 3.18
C GLY A 131 -11.52 -11.50 4.31
N ASN A 132 -10.61 -10.53 4.31
CA ASN A 132 -9.59 -10.36 5.36
C ASN A 132 -9.96 -9.31 6.41
N LYS A 133 -11.13 -8.66 6.29
CA LYS A 133 -11.61 -7.59 7.17
C LYS A 133 -10.57 -6.48 7.37
N ILE A 134 -9.99 -6.00 6.26
CA ILE A 134 -8.90 -5.02 6.25
C ILE A 134 -9.47 -3.62 6.47
N GLU A 135 -9.03 -2.93 7.52
CA GLU A 135 -9.50 -1.57 7.83
C GLU A 135 -8.53 -0.47 7.41
N ALA A 136 -7.25 -0.80 7.21
CA ALA A 136 -6.27 0.09 6.58
C ALA A 136 -5.32 -0.69 5.68
N CYS A 137 -4.91 -0.07 4.57
CA CYS A 137 -3.90 -0.67 3.70
C CYS A 137 -3.00 0.33 3.00
N ILE A 138 -1.82 -0.14 2.60
CA ILE A 138 -0.87 0.63 1.79
C ILE A 138 -0.62 -0.10 0.46
N PHE A 139 -0.71 0.63 -0.65
CA PHE A 139 -0.24 0.19 -1.96
C PHE A 139 1.18 0.71 -2.20
N ILE A 140 2.13 -0.18 -2.51
CA ILE A 140 3.54 0.18 -2.77
C ILE A 140 4.05 -0.58 -3.99
N GLY A 141 4.67 0.12 -4.94
CA GLY A 141 5.22 -0.52 -6.15
C GLY A 141 4.15 -1.03 -7.12
N VAL A 142 2.99 -0.36 -7.15
CA VAL A 142 1.85 -0.65 -8.01
C VAL A 142 1.84 0.35 -9.17
N HIS A 143 1.64 -0.12 -10.40
CA HIS A 143 1.50 0.78 -11.56
C HIS A 143 0.28 1.68 -11.42
N CYS A 144 0.43 2.95 -11.82
CA CYS A 144 -0.52 4.00 -11.43
C CYS A 144 -1.95 3.73 -11.90
N HIS A 145 -2.11 3.23 -13.12
CA HIS A 145 -3.42 2.91 -13.70
C HIS A 145 -4.14 1.77 -12.94
N TYR A 146 -3.40 0.73 -12.51
CA TYR A 146 -3.95 -0.34 -11.68
C TYR A 146 -4.29 0.11 -10.27
N ALA A 147 -3.45 0.96 -9.68
CA ALA A 147 -3.70 1.52 -8.36
C ALA A 147 -5.01 2.34 -8.38
N ASN A 148 -5.18 3.27 -9.33
CA ASN A 148 -6.37 4.11 -9.41
C ASN A 148 -7.66 3.30 -9.59
N LEU A 149 -7.68 2.31 -10.49
CA LEU A 149 -8.85 1.43 -10.64
C LEU A 149 -9.17 0.68 -9.35
N THR A 150 -8.13 0.14 -8.71
CA THR A 150 -8.25 -0.61 -7.45
C THR A 150 -8.79 0.25 -6.32
N LEU A 151 -8.18 1.43 -6.11
CA LEU A 151 -8.54 2.39 -5.07
C LEU A 151 -9.98 2.88 -5.24
N LYS A 152 -10.40 3.14 -6.48
CA LYS A 152 -11.79 3.53 -6.77
C LYS A 152 -12.79 2.44 -6.38
N MET A 153 -12.50 1.18 -6.70
CA MET A 153 -13.36 0.06 -6.30
C MET A 153 -13.39 -0.15 -4.78
N ILE A 154 -12.26 0.03 -4.10
CA ILE A 154 -12.17 -0.06 -2.63
C ILE A 154 -12.96 1.08 -1.99
N ARG A 155 -12.84 2.32 -2.48
CA ARG A 155 -13.62 3.46 -1.98
C ARG A 155 -15.12 3.27 -2.19
N ALA A 156 -15.52 2.74 -3.35
CA ALA A 156 -16.92 2.48 -3.66
C ALA A 156 -17.52 1.41 -2.73
N GLY A 157 -16.81 0.31 -2.51
CA GLY A 157 -17.37 -0.88 -1.86
C GLY A 157 -17.00 -1.08 -0.39
N THR A 158 -16.06 -0.34 0.18
CA THR A 158 -15.48 -0.70 1.49
C THR A 158 -15.19 0.51 2.38
N ASN A 159 -14.94 0.24 3.66
CA ASN A 159 -14.58 1.24 4.67
C ASN A 159 -13.06 1.26 4.91
N CYS A 160 -12.28 0.60 4.06
CA CYS A 160 -10.83 0.52 4.22
C CYS A 160 -10.20 1.90 3.98
N CYS A 161 -9.39 2.36 4.94
CA CYS A 161 -8.54 3.52 4.74
C CYS A 161 -7.37 3.14 3.83
N THR A 162 -7.30 3.72 2.64
CA THR A 162 -6.27 3.39 1.66
C THR A 162 -5.18 4.46 1.66
N ALA A 163 -3.93 4.00 1.69
CA ALA A 163 -2.76 4.81 1.47
C ALA A 163 -2.01 4.32 0.21
N ALA A 164 -1.36 5.24 -0.51
CA ALA A 164 -0.52 4.90 -1.63
C ALA A 164 0.85 5.58 -1.51
N PHE A 165 1.91 4.77 -1.56
CA PHE A 165 3.29 5.24 -1.72
C PHE A 165 3.68 5.03 -3.17
N CYS A 166 3.36 6.04 -3.98
CA CYS A 166 3.51 6.01 -5.43
C CYS A 166 4.95 6.38 -5.81
N ALA A 167 5.51 5.67 -6.79
CA ALA A 167 6.84 6.00 -7.32
C ALA A 167 6.85 7.28 -8.18
N GLU A 168 5.69 7.78 -8.59
CA GLU A 168 5.54 8.87 -9.54
C GLU A 168 4.63 9.98 -8.97
N GLN A 169 3.41 10.12 -9.49
CA GLN A 169 2.58 11.33 -9.31
C GLN A 169 1.65 11.28 -8.10
N GLY A 170 1.41 10.09 -7.54
CA GLY A 170 0.40 9.87 -6.51
C GLY A 170 -0.94 9.37 -7.04
N HIS A 171 -1.89 9.16 -6.12
CA HIS A 171 -3.22 8.64 -6.41
C HIS A 171 -4.30 9.49 -5.74
N GLU A 172 -5.16 10.09 -6.54
CA GLU A 172 -6.26 10.95 -6.11
C GLU A 172 -7.39 10.16 -5.43
N ASP A 173 -7.58 8.91 -5.82
CA ASP A 173 -8.62 8.05 -5.24
C ASP A 173 -8.21 7.41 -3.90
N ALA A 174 -6.92 7.48 -3.53
CA ALA A 174 -6.45 7.08 -2.20
C ALA A 174 -6.79 8.16 -1.14
N MET A 175 -7.08 7.72 0.09
CA MET A 175 -7.29 8.66 1.20
C MET A 175 -5.99 9.36 1.58
N LEU A 176 -4.85 8.67 1.47
CA LEU A 176 -3.54 9.21 1.80
C LEU A 176 -2.56 8.89 0.68
N THR A 177 -1.82 9.87 0.18
CA THR A 177 -0.85 9.65 -0.90
C THR A 177 0.46 10.36 -0.61
N VAL A 178 1.55 9.63 -0.80
CA VAL A 178 2.91 10.16 -0.91
C VAL A 178 3.45 9.80 -2.28
N ARG A 179 4.08 10.77 -2.93
CA ARG A 179 4.58 10.67 -4.31
C ARG A 179 6.10 10.54 -4.35
N ASP A 180 6.65 10.23 -5.53
CA ASP A 180 8.09 10.05 -5.76
C ASP A 180 8.78 9.11 -4.73
N CYS A 181 8.10 8.01 -4.36
CA CYS A 181 8.59 7.03 -3.40
C CYS A 181 9.62 6.07 -4.02
N ASP A 182 10.88 6.49 -3.99
CA ASP A 182 12.02 5.62 -4.20
C ASP A 182 12.40 4.83 -2.92
N ALA A 183 13.44 4.00 -2.98
CA ALA A 183 13.87 3.22 -1.84
C ALA A 183 14.33 4.10 -0.66
N ALA A 184 14.99 5.24 -0.92
CA ALA A 184 15.44 6.14 0.13
C ALA A 184 14.25 6.78 0.87
N LYS A 185 13.24 7.26 0.14
CA LYS A 185 12.00 7.80 0.73
C LYS A 185 11.21 6.72 1.48
N LEU A 186 11.15 5.48 0.97
CA LEU A 186 10.52 4.37 1.69
C LEU A 186 11.21 4.04 3.02
N ARG A 187 12.55 4.09 3.06
CA ARG A 187 13.29 3.96 4.34
C ARG A 187 13.03 5.10 5.30
N HIS A 188 12.94 6.33 4.78
CA HIS A 188 12.55 7.47 5.60
C HIS A 188 11.14 7.27 6.18
N ILE A 189 10.19 6.79 5.37
CA ILE A 189 8.86 6.40 5.83
C ILE A 189 8.94 5.33 6.92
N ALA A 190 9.80 4.31 6.79
CA ALA A 190 10.00 3.32 7.86
C ALA A 190 10.47 3.97 9.17
N GLN A 191 11.34 4.98 9.11
CA GLN A 191 11.74 5.75 10.30
C GLN A 191 10.58 6.58 10.89
N VAL A 192 9.73 7.17 10.05
CA VAL A 192 8.51 7.86 10.52
C VAL A 192 7.58 6.88 11.22
N PHE A 193 7.35 5.70 10.66
CA PHE A 193 6.54 4.65 11.30
C PHE A 193 7.11 4.24 12.65
N LYS A 194 8.43 4.04 12.74
CA LYS A 194 9.10 3.74 14.00
C LYS A 194 8.88 4.85 15.03
N ARG A 195 9.11 6.13 14.65
CA ARG A 195 8.90 7.29 15.53
C ARG A 195 7.46 7.33 16.05
N VAL A 196 6.47 7.25 15.16
CA VAL A 196 5.05 7.28 15.53
C VAL A 196 4.68 6.10 16.43
N ARG A 197 5.19 4.90 16.14
CA ARG A 197 4.97 3.71 16.98
C ARG A 197 5.50 3.93 18.40
N GLU A 198 6.71 4.47 18.53
CA GLU A 198 7.35 4.75 19.82
C GLU A 198 6.60 5.86 20.60
N GLU A 199 6.18 6.93 19.93
CA GLU A 199 5.33 7.97 20.52
C GLU A 199 4.00 7.40 21.05
N MET A 200 3.41 6.45 20.32
CA MET A 200 2.18 5.76 20.69
C MET A 200 2.39 4.63 21.71
N LYS A 201 3.65 4.33 22.07
CA LYS A 201 4.04 3.27 22.99
C LYS A 201 3.51 1.89 22.57
N ILE A 202 3.48 1.63 21.26
CA ILE A 202 3.09 0.35 20.70
C ILE A 202 4.32 -0.56 20.66
N GLU A 203 4.27 -1.64 21.44
CA GLU A 203 5.32 -2.63 21.51
C GLU A 203 5.25 -3.61 20.34
N LEU A 204 6.42 -4.07 19.89
CA LEU A 204 6.55 -5.17 18.93
C LEU A 204 6.95 -6.43 19.69
N PRO A 205 6.64 -7.63 19.18
CA PRO A 205 7.09 -8.88 19.77
C PRO A 205 8.62 -8.91 19.84
N ALA A 206 9.18 -9.43 20.94
CA ALA A 206 10.63 -9.51 21.15
C ALA A 206 11.35 -10.36 20.09
N SER A 207 10.65 -11.31 19.47
CA SER A 207 11.16 -12.11 18.34
C SER A 207 11.27 -11.31 17.03
N GLY A 208 10.63 -10.14 16.96
CA GLY A 208 10.42 -9.39 15.73
C GLY A 208 9.41 -10.05 14.78
N GLU A 209 8.72 -11.12 15.19
CA GLU A 209 7.74 -11.83 14.36
C GLU A 209 6.39 -11.10 14.32
N ASN A 210 6.38 -9.92 13.72
CA ASN A 210 5.23 -9.02 13.71
C ASN A 210 4.42 -9.05 12.41
N VAL A 211 4.89 -9.75 11.37
CA VAL A 211 4.14 -9.96 10.13
C VAL A 211 3.32 -11.23 10.24
N ARG A 212 2.02 -11.10 10.09
CA ARG A 212 1.09 -12.23 10.14
C ARG A 212 0.97 -12.87 8.75
N PHE A 213 0.87 -14.19 8.74
CA PHE A 213 0.55 -14.95 7.54
C PHE A 213 -0.97 -15.06 7.34
N THR A 214 -1.40 -14.96 6.09
CA THR A 214 -2.73 -15.41 5.67
C THR A 214 -2.87 -16.92 5.86
N GLY A 215 -4.09 -17.45 5.82
CA GLY A 215 -4.33 -18.89 5.97
C GLY A 215 -3.61 -19.75 4.92
N THR A 216 -3.41 -19.24 3.70
CA THR A 216 -2.64 -19.95 2.66
C THR A 216 -1.14 -19.87 2.93
N GLN A 217 -0.63 -18.70 3.32
CA GLN A 217 0.79 -18.52 3.68
C GLN A 217 1.16 -19.41 4.88
N ALA A 218 0.31 -19.48 5.91
CA ALA A 218 0.55 -20.34 7.06
C ALA A 218 0.70 -21.82 6.67
N LYS A 219 -0.12 -22.32 5.74
CA LYS A 219 -0.06 -23.71 5.26
C LYS A 219 1.25 -24.05 4.56
N VAL A 220 1.84 -23.12 3.81
CA VAL A 220 3.13 -23.32 3.12
C VAL A 220 4.33 -23.06 4.02
N HIS A 221 4.10 -22.54 5.23
CA HIS A 221 5.12 -22.31 6.26
C HIS A 221 4.88 -23.19 7.50
N ASP A 222 4.50 -24.46 7.29
CA ASP A 222 4.35 -25.48 8.34
C ASP A 222 3.41 -25.08 9.49
N GLY A 223 2.37 -24.30 9.19
CA GLY A 223 1.39 -23.83 10.17
C GLY A 223 1.86 -22.64 11.02
N LYS A 224 3.04 -22.07 10.74
CA LYS A 224 3.46 -20.80 11.36
C LYS A 224 2.44 -19.72 11.07
N THR A 225 2.17 -18.87 12.04
CA THR A 225 1.19 -17.79 11.93
C THR A 225 1.84 -16.43 11.73
N HIS A 226 3.11 -16.29 12.12
CA HIS A 226 3.86 -15.04 12.08
C HIS A 226 5.28 -15.25 11.60
N THR A 227 5.90 -14.14 11.20
CA THR A 227 7.30 -14.11 10.90
C THR A 227 7.92 -12.73 11.05
N ASN A 228 9.25 -12.71 11.12
CA ASN A 228 10.03 -11.49 11.12
C ASN A 228 10.32 -11.08 9.66
N PRO A 229 9.78 -9.94 9.17
CA PRO A 229 9.95 -9.53 7.77
C PRO A 229 11.41 -9.37 7.37
N LEU A 230 12.29 -9.00 8.31
CA LEU A 230 13.70 -8.78 8.04
C LEU A 230 14.47 -10.08 7.78
N THR A 231 13.90 -11.25 8.11
CA THR A 231 14.50 -12.55 7.78
C THR A 231 14.29 -12.95 6.32
N PHE A 232 13.37 -12.27 5.61
CA PHE A 232 13.08 -12.47 4.19
C PHE A 232 13.69 -11.39 3.30
N MET A 233 14.69 -10.66 3.79
CA MET A 233 15.38 -9.65 3.00
C MET A 233 15.95 -10.30 1.73
N PRO A 234 15.55 -9.84 0.53
CA PRO A 234 16.02 -10.45 -0.71
C PRO A 234 17.50 -10.17 -0.92
N ASP A 235 18.28 -11.22 -1.18
CA ASP A 235 19.63 -11.09 -1.70
C ASP A 235 19.58 -10.89 -3.22
N GLY A 236 20.57 -10.21 -3.80
CA GLY A 236 20.63 -9.87 -5.23
C GLY A 236 20.83 -11.05 -6.18
N GLY A 237 20.36 -12.27 -5.84
CA GLY A 237 20.73 -13.52 -6.50
C GLY A 237 19.60 -14.52 -6.78
N THR A 238 19.40 -14.78 -8.08
CA THR A 238 19.19 -16.10 -8.72
C THR A 238 17.86 -16.86 -8.65
N ALA A 239 16.78 -16.29 -8.12
CA ALA A 239 15.42 -16.70 -8.50
C ALA A 239 14.69 -15.51 -9.12
N GLY A 240 15.29 -14.95 -10.18
CA GLY A 240 14.74 -13.80 -10.89
C GLY A 240 13.39 -14.12 -11.52
N ALA A 241 12.70 -13.07 -11.98
CA ALA A 241 11.37 -13.09 -12.59
C ALA A 241 11.17 -14.23 -13.64
N ALA A 242 12.26 -14.70 -14.28
CA ALA A 242 12.29 -15.83 -15.19
C ALA A 242 11.77 -17.15 -14.59
N ALA A 243 11.99 -17.40 -13.29
CA ALA A 243 11.46 -18.58 -12.59
C ALA A 243 9.92 -18.61 -12.57
N PHE A 244 9.27 -17.46 -12.78
CA PHE A 244 7.82 -17.29 -12.84
C PHE A 244 7.35 -16.93 -14.26
N GLY A 245 8.19 -17.11 -15.28
CA GLY A 245 7.86 -16.82 -16.68
C GLY A 245 7.83 -15.33 -17.04
N HIS A 246 8.43 -14.46 -16.23
CA HIS A 246 8.55 -13.03 -16.50
C HIS A 246 9.96 -12.71 -17.02
N THR A 247 10.07 -12.11 -18.21
CA THR A 247 11.35 -11.59 -18.72
C THR A 247 11.51 -10.12 -18.34
N ALA A 248 12.75 -9.63 -18.31
CA ALA A 248 13.02 -8.21 -18.10
C ALA A 248 12.43 -7.33 -19.23
N GLU A 249 12.19 -7.90 -20.42
CA GLU A 249 11.54 -7.20 -21.54
C GLU A 249 10.03 -7.03 -21.33
N HIS A 250 9.34 -8.02 -20.73
CA HIS A 250 7.91 -7.94 -20.43
C HIS A 250 7.53 -6.74 -19.54
N MET A 251 8.46 -6.22 -18.75
CA MET A 251 8.22 -5.12 -17.81
C MET A 251 8.76 -3.77 -18.33
N LYS A 252 9.61 -3.75 -19.37
CA LYS A 252 10.13 -2.51 -19.98
C LYS A 252 9.13 -1.84 -20.92
N SER A 253 8.15 -2.59 -21.44
CA SER A 253 7.11 -2.03 -22.32
C SER A 253 6.00 -1.29 -21.57
N GLU A 254 6.02 -1.29 -20.24
CA GLU A 254 4.98 -0.69 -19.39
C GLU A 254 5.51 0.40 -18.43
N ALA A 255 6.75 0.85 -18.66
CA ALA A 255 7.36 2.01 -17.99
C ALA A 255 7.23 3.27 -18.86
#